data_AF-A0A413T6L5-F1
#
_entry.id   AF-A0A413T6L5-F1
#
_cell.length_a   1.000
_cell.length_b   1.000
_cell.length_c   1.000
_cell.angle_alpha   90.00
_cell.angle_beta   90.00
_cell.angle_gamma   90.00
#
_symmetry.space_group_name_H-M   'P 1'
#
loop_
_entity.id
_entity.type
_entity.pdbx_description
1 polymer ?
#
loop_
_entity_poly.entity_id
_entity_poly.type
_entity_poly.pdbx_seq_one_letter_code
_entity_poly.pdbx_strand_id
1 'polypeptide(L)'
;MEQILKKIYKSRIFGLISILFFIAVCMGIGAFAAYVKHVSNPTEQAVTYFRAFMQQDYDTMYNLLDKKDGYYISKDRYKEIMQKTRESMTIDSYKINDPRKEDGQYVVTIECTDDETDSSQNMNIYLNKKMHLPKLKPDYKVDIEKMLVKNLTIKIPQGDKLTIAGIEITDKDANITTENNIQIYNFKAILNGNYKITCENEYCAKNTLANVIKKDMEVDLTKSWYTANDRYTSKITNSVTDFINKYYSAARNRSKSDKKLMAFIDDKKLQKSVSKQ
;
A
#
# COMPACT_ATOMS: atom_id res chain seq x y z
N MET A 1 21.33 66.25 -21.99
CA MET A 1 20.68 64.92 -21.94
C MET A 1 19.15 65.00 -21.89
N GLU A 2 18.54 65.93 -21.14
CA GLU A 2 17.07 66.07 -21.07
C GLU A 2 16.36 66.34 -22.40
N GLN A 3 16.95 67.14 -23.31
CA GLN A 3 16.32 67.43 -24.60
C GLN A 3 16.29 66.22 -25.56
N ILE A 4 17.25 65.30 -25.45
CA ILE A 4 17.30 64.07 -26.25
C ILE A 4 16.24 63.07 -25.75
N LEU A 5 16.08 62.96 -24.42
CA LEU A 5 15.03 62.16 -23.77
C LEU A 5 13.61 62.66 -24.14
N LYS A 6 13.37 63.98 -24.14
CA LYS A 6 12.07 64.56 -24.55
C LYS A 6 11.73 64.30 -26.03
N LYS A 7 12.72 64.23 -26.91
CA LYS A 7 12.51 63.98 -28.36
C LYS A 7 12.20 62.51 -28.64
N ILE A 8 12.77 61.60 -27.86
CA ILE A 8 12.47 60.16 -27.89
C ILE A 8 11.04 59.92 -27.38
N TYR A 9 10.63 60.56 -26.29
CA TYR A 9 9.28 60.43 -25.72
C TYR A 9 8.15 60.97 -26.61
N LYS A 10 8.45 61.95 -27.48
CA LYS A 10 7.48 62.58 -28.40
C LYS A 10 7.38 61.88 -29.77
N SER A 11 8.19 60.84 -29.98
CA SER A 11 8.21 60.07 -31.22
C SER A 11 7.10 59.02 -31.20
N ARG A 12 6.27 58.97 -32.25
CA ARG A 12 5.28 57.90 -32.47
C ARG A 12 5.89 56.49 -32.36
N ILE A 13 7.21 56.37 -32.54
CA ILE A 13 7.98 55.12 -32.43
C ILE A 13 8.07 54.65 -30.96
N PHE A 14 8.22 55.56 -29.98
CA PHE A 14 8.33 55.17 -28.56
C PHE A 14 6.98 54.70 -28.00
N GLY A 15 5.87 55.31 -28.43
CA GLY A 15 4.52 54.82 -28.14
C GLY A 15 4.23 53.46 -28.76
N LEU A 16 4.67 53.22 -30.01
CA LEU A 16 4.55 51.91 -30.66
C LEU A 16 5.36 50.81 -29.94
N ILE A 17 6.58 51.12 -29.51
CA ILE A 17 7.43 50.17 -28.77
C ILE A 17 6.84 49.87 -27.39
N SER A 18 6.29 50.85 -26.67
CA SER A 18 5.67 50.60 -25.36
C SER A 18 4.37 49.79 -25.47
N ILE A 19 3.57 50.02 -26.52
CA ILE A 19 2.35 49.23 -26.80
C ILE A 19 2.72 47.79 -27.15
N LEU A 20 3.74 47.58 -27.99
CA LEU A 20 4.24 46.24 -28.33
C LEU A 20 4.78 45.49 -27.10
N PHE A 21 5.49 46.19 -26.20
CA PHE A 21 5.96 45.60 -24.95
C PHE A 21 4.80 45.24 -24.01
N PHE A 22 3.79 46.11 -23.90
CA PHE A 22 2.58 45.83 -23.10
C PHE A 22 1.80 44.63 -23.64
N ILE A 23 1.62 44.55 -24.96
CA ILE A 23 0.97 43.42 -25.63
C ILE A 23 1.77 42.12 -25.43
N ALA A 24 3.10 42.17 -25.52
CA ALA A 24 3.97 41.01 -25.27
C ALA A 24 3.91 40.55 -23.80
N VAL A 25 3.83 41.48 -22.85
CA VAL A 25 3.65 41.16 -21.42
C VAL A 25 2.25 40.58 -21.16
N CYS A 26 1.19 41.14 -21.76
CA CYS A 26 -0.17 40.61 -21.64
C CYS A 26 -0.31 39.22 -22.29
N MET A 27 0.30 38.99 -23.46
CA MET A 27 0.36 37.67 -24.09
C MET A 27 1.22 36.69 -23.30
N GLY A 28 2.33 37.14 -22.71
CA GLY A 28 3.17 36.33 -21.82
C GLY A 28 2.44 35.90 -20.55
N ILE A 29 1.69 36.81 -19.90
CA ILE A 29 0.86 36.51 -18.73
C ILE A 29 -0.32 35.59 -19.11
N GLY A 30 -0.97 35.84 -20.25
CA GLY A 30 -2.08 35.02 -20.75
C GLY A 30 -1.64 33.60 -21.14
N ALA A 31 -0.53 33.46 -21.86
CA ALA A 31 0.06 32.17 -22.21
C ALA A 31 0.58 31.43 -20.98
N PHE A 32 1.15 32.13 -19.99
CA PHE A 32 1.55 31.54 -18.71
C PHE A 32 0.34 31.08 -17.90
N ALA A 33 -0.75 31.86 -17.82
CA ALA A 33 -1.99 31.47 -17.14
C ALA A 33 -2.69 30.28 -17.83
N ALA A 34 -2.67 30.21 -19.17
CA ALA A 34 -3.18 29.09 -19.94
C ALA A 34 -2.31 27.83 -19.78
N TYR A 35 -0.98 27.98 -19.80
CA TYR A 35 -0.03 26.89 -19.55
C TYR A 35 -0.14 26.36 -18.11
N VAL A 36 -0.34 27.23 -17.11
CA VAL A 36 -0.61 26.84 -15.71
C VAL A 36 -1.98 26.15 -15.59
N LYS A 37 -2.99 26.54 -16.37
CA LYS A 37 -4.26 25.79 -16.48
C LYS A 37 -4.10 24.41 -17.15
N HIS A 38 -3.19 24.28 -18.11
CA HIS A 38 -3.05 23.06 -18.92
C HIS A 38 -2.07 22.02 -18.35
N VAL A 39 -1.02 22.45 -17.62
CA VAL A 39 0.05 21.59 -17.06
C VAL A 39 -0.13 21.36 -15.55
N SER A 40 -1.18 21.92 -14.96
CA SER A 40 -1.53 21.69 -13.55
C SER A 40 -3.03 21.45 -13.43
N ASN A 41 -3.52 20.49 -14.23
CA ASN A 41 -4.91 20.10 -14.26
C ASN A 41 -5.10 18.81 -13.43
N PRO A 42 -5.95 18.81 -12.38
CA PRO A 42 -6.29 17.59 -11.64
C PRO A 42 -6.80 16.46 -12.56
N THR A 43 -7.45 16.80 -13.69
CA THR A 43 -7.88 15.81 -14.69
C THR A 43 -6.72 15.01 -15.28
N GLU A 44 -5.59 15.64 -15.59
CA GLU A 44 -4.43 14.94 -16.17
C GLU A 44 -3.89 13.88 -15.20
N GLN A 45 -3.81 14.24 -13.91
CA GLN A 45 -3.35 13.34 -12.86
C GLN A 45 -4.32 12.18 -12.62
N ALA A 46 -5.63 12.45 -12.62
CA ALA A 46 -6.66 11.42 -12.53
C ALA A 46 -6.63 10.47 -13.74
N VAL A 47 -6.50 11.01 -14.95
CA VAL A 47 -6.41 10.22 -16.18
C VAL A 47 -5.16 9.36 -16.20
N THR A 48 -4.02 9.88 -15.74
CA THR A 48 -2.79 9.09 -15.62
C THR A 48 -2.96 7.94 -14.64
N TYR A 49 -3.56 8.19 -13.47
CA TYR A 49 -3.85 7.15 -12.49
C TYR A 49 -4.83 6.09 -13.02
N PHE A 50 -5.90 6.51 -13.71
CA PHE A 50 -6.87 5.59 -14.32
C PHE A 50 -6.29 4.78 -15.48
N ARG A 51 -5.48 5.38 -16.35
CA ARG A 51 -4.77 4.64 -17.40
C ARG A 51 -3.86 3.57 -16.82
N ALA A 52 -3.13 3.91 -15.75
CA ALA A 52 -2.30 2.95 -15.03
C ALA A 52 -3.16 1.80 -14.45
N PHE A 53 -4.34 2.08 -13.89
CA PHE A 53 -5.30 1.06 -13.47
C PHE A 53 -5.75 0.15 -14.62
N MET A 54 -6.14 0.73 -15.76
CA MET A 54 -6.57 -0.02 -16.95
C MET A 54 -5.46 -0.90 -17.54
N GLN A 55 -4.21 -0.41 -17.49
CA GLN A 55 -3.02 -1.10 -17.98
C GLN A 55 -2.39 -2.03 -16.94
N GLN A 56 -2.97 -2.13 -15.73
CA GLN A 56 -2.43 -2.90 -14.61
C GLN A 56 -1.02 -2.46 -14.15
N ASP A 57 -0.66 -1.20 -14.41
CA ASP A 57 0.57 -0.57 -13.91
C ASP A 57 0.37 -0.02 -12.49
N TYR A 58 0.29 -0.94 -11.54
CA TYR A 58 0.07 -0.60 -10.13
C TYR A 58 1.28 0.11 -9.48
N ASP A 59 2.46 0.02 -10.08
CA ASP A 59 3.64 0.77 -9.66
C ASP A 59 3.44 2.27 -9.89
N THR A 60 3.00 2.65 -11.09
CA THR A 60 2.64 4.03 -11.40
C THR A 60 1.52 4.51 -10.49
N MET A 61 0.45 3.73 -10.31
CA MET A 61 -0.63 4.10 -9.38
C MET A 61 -0.11 4.39 -7.97
N TYR A 62 0.74 3.51 -7.42
CA TYR A 62 1.32 3.69 -6.09
C TYR A 62 2.21 4.94 -6.01
N ASN A 63 2.90 5.32 -7.08
CA ASN A 63 3.76 6.51 -7.12
C ASN A 63 2.99 7.83 -7.20
N LEU A 64 1.72 7.78 -7.62
CA LEU A 64 0.85 8.96 -7.73
C LEU A 64 0.08 9.27 -6.43
N LEU A 65 0.15 8.39 -5.42
CA LEU A 65 -0.52 8.55 -4.14
C LEU A 65 0.01 9.74 -3.32
N ASP A 66 -0.89 10.39 -2.57
CA ASP A 66 -0.56 11.36 -1.52
C ASP A 66 -0.12 10.62 -0.24
N LYS A 67 1.16 10.23 -0.19
CA LYS A 67 1.74 9.52 0.95
C LYS A 67 2.04 10.52 2.07
N LYS A 68 1.23 10.48 3.13
CA LYS A 68 1.41 11.32 4.32
C LYS A 68 2.46 10.72 5.26
N ASP A 69 3.23 11.58 5.93
CA ASP A 69 4.31 11.16 6.80
C ASP A 69 3.83 10.30 7.99
N GLY A 70 4.43 9.13 8.14
CA GLY A 70 4.11 8.15 9.18
C GLY A 70 2.83 7.34 8.92
N TYR A 71 2.26 7.40 7.72
CA TYR A 71 1.24 6.44 7.29
C TYR A 71 1.93 5.17 6.79
N TYR A 72 1.49 4.00 7.26
CA TYR A 72 1.99 2.71 6.79
C TYR A 72 1.16 2.23 5.59
N ILE A 73 1.65 2.49 4.39
CA ILE A 73 1.00 2.07 3.13
C ILE A 73 1.91 1.04 2.46
N SER A 74 1.68 -0.25 2.73
CA SER A 74 2.42 -1.32 2.06
C SER A 74 2.16 -1.29 0.55
N LYS A 75 3.25 -1.21 -0.22
CA LYS A 75 3.19 -1.20 -1.69
C LYS A 75 2.57 -2.48 -2.24
N ASP A 76 3.03 -3.63 -1.76
CA ASP A 76 2.53 -4.94 -2.24
C ASP A 76 1.04 -5.11 -1.93
N ARG A 77 0.63 -4.68 -0.73
CA ARG A 77 -0.78 -4.72 -0.35
C ARG A 77 -1.64 -3.79 -1.20
N TYR A 78 -1.17 -2.57 -1.46
CA TYR A 78 -1.86 -1.64 -2.32
C TYR A 78 -2.05 -2.21 -3.73
N LYS A 79 -0.99 -2.80 -4.31
CA LYS A 79 -1.05 -3.45 -5.63
C LYS A 79 -2.05 -4.60 -5.64
N GLU A 80 -2.04 -5.45 -4.62
CA GLU A 80 -2.99 -6.57 -4.51
C GLU A 80 -4.45 -6.07 -4.49
N ILE A 81 -4.73 -5.00 -3.73
CA ILE A 81 -6.08 -4.41 -3.68
C ILE A 81 -6.48 -3.85 -5.05
N MET A 82 -5.59 -3.09 -5.71
CA MET A 82 -5.86 -2.52 -7.04
C MET A 82 -6.05 -3.60 -8.10
N GLN A 83 -5.23 -4.66 -8.06
CA GLN A 83 -5.36 -5.80 -8.97
C GLN A 83 -6.70 -6.50 -8.83
N LYS A 84 -7.09 -6.87 -7.61
CA LYS A 84 -8.40 -7.49 -7.35
C LYS A 84 -9.56 -6.58 -7.76
N THR A 85 -9.42 -5.27 -7.55
CA THR A 85 -10.41 -4.29 -8.00
C THR A 85 -10.53 -4.30 -9.53
N ARG A 86 -9.40 -4.28 -10.26
CA ARG A 86 -9.39 -4.33 -11.73
C ARG A 86 -9.97 -5.63 -12.28
N GLU A 87 -9.62 -6.77 -11.69
CA GLU A 87 -10.11 -8.10 -12.09
C GLU A 87 -11.63 -8.27 -11.84
N SER A 88 -12.19 -7.53 -10.88
CA SER A 88 -13.62 -7.55 -10.58
C SER A 88 -14.49 -6.72 -11.53
N MET A 89 -13.88 -6.01 -12.48
CA MET A 89 -14.57 -5.06 -13.35
C MET A 89 -14.35 -5.38 -14.84
N THR A 90 -15.44 -5.39 -15.60
CA THR A 90 -15.41 -5.26 -17.06
C THR A 90 -15.62 -3.78 -17.41
N ILE A 91 -14.78 -3.25 -18.32
CA ILE A 91 -14.83 -1.85 -18.74
C ILE A 91 -14.51 -1.84 -20.24
N ASP A 92 -15.53 -1.63 -21.05
CA ASP A 92 -15.42 -1.56 -22.51
C ASP A 92 -15.23 -0.11 -22.96
N SER A 93 -15.97 0.80 -22.33
CA SER A 93 -15.90 2.23 -22.59
C SER A 93 -15.89 3.05 -21.30
N TYR A 94 -15.42 4.29 -21.38
CA TYR A 94 -15.41 5.20 -20.24
C TYR A 94 -15.54 6.66 -20.67
N LYS A 95 -16.09 7.47 -19.76
CA LYS A 95 -16.19 8.93 -19.90
C LYS A 95 -15.57 9.62 -18.68
N ILE A 96 -14.66 10.55 -18.94
CA ILE A 96 -14.00 11.35 -17.89
C ILE A 96 -14.77 12.66 -17.75
N ASN A 97 -15.30 12.91 -16.55
CA ASN A 97 -16.01 14.14 -16.26
C ASN A 97 -15.04 15.27 -15.85
N ASP A 98 -15.52 16.50 -15.99
CA ASP A 98 -14.78 17.67 -15.52
C ASP A 98 -14.50 17.60 -14.01
N PRO A 99 -13.35 18.12 -13.56
CA PRO A 99 -12.97 18.08 -12.16
C PRO A 99 -13.89 19.00 -11.37
N ARG A 100 -14.47 18.48 -10.28
CA ARG A 100 -15.24 19.28 -9.32
C ARG A 100 -14.48 19.41 -8.01
N LYS A 101 -14.91 20.35 -7.16
CA LYS A 101 -14.40 20.47 -5.80
C LYS A 101 -15.41 19.91 -4.80
N GLU A 102 -14.94 19.04 -3.92
CA GLU A 102 -15.69 18.50 -2.79
C GLU A 102 -14.80 18.63 -1.54
N ASP A 103 -15.30 19.24 -0.46
CA ASP A 103 -14.60 19.39 0.82
C ASP A 103 -13.14 19.91 0.72
N GLY A 104 -12.89 20.81 -0.23
CA GLY A 104 -11.56 21.39 -0.48
C GLY A 104 -10.62 20.52 -1.33
N GLN A 105 -11.04 19.32 -1.71
CA GLN A 105 -10.34 18.40 -2.60
C GLN A 105 -10.88 18.50 -4.03
N TYR A 106 -10.07 18.09 -5.01
CA TYR A 106 -10.55 17.92 -6.38
C TYR A 106 -11.00 16.47 -6.58
N VAL A 107 -12.13 16.28 -7.26
CA VAL A 107 -12.68 14.97 -7.57
C VAL A 107 -12.91 14.89 -9.07
N VAL A 108 -12.36 13.84 -9.69
CA VAL A 108 -12.61 13.48 -11.08
C VAL A 108 -13.38 12.17 -11.08
N THR A 109 -14.57 12.17 -11.67
CA THR A 109 -15.39 10.97 -11.84
C THR A 109 -15.16 10.40 -13.22
N ILE A 110 -14.92 9.09 -13.27
CA ILE A 110 -14.82 8.32 -14.49
C ILE A 110 -16.01 7.36 -14.49
N GLU A 111 -16.94 7.61 -15.41
CA GLU A 111 -18.07 6.73 -15.70
C GLU A 111 -17.52 5.58 -16.56
N CYS A 112 -17.50 4.37 -16.01
CA CYS A 112 -17.05 3.16 -16.71
C CYS A 112 -18.27 2.33 -17.10
N THR A 113 -18.36 1.91 -18.36
CA THR A 113 -19.48 1.14 -18.90
C THR A 113 -19.04 -0.26 -19.30
N ASP A 114 -19.85 -1.24 -18.94
CA ASP A 114 -19.82 -2.62 -19.42
C ASP A 114 -20.92 -2.72 -20.50
N ASP A 115 -20.50 -2.88 -21.75
CA ASP A 115 -21.40 -2.86 -22.91
C ASP A 115 -22.21 -4.16 -23.02
N GLU A 116 -21.75 -5.26 -22.40
CA GLU A 116 -22.46 -6.55 -22.37
C GLU A 116 -23.68 -6.49 -21.45
N THR A 117 -23.55 -5.81 -20.31
CA THR A 117 -24.59 -5.71 -19.29
C THR A 117 -25.37 -4.39 -19.33
N ASP A 118 -24.99 -3.45 -20.20
CA ASP A 118 -25.51 -2.08 -20.27
C ASP A 118 -25.49 -1.39 -18.89
N SER A 119 -24.46 -1.70 -18.09
CA SER A 119 -24.31 -1.19 -16.73
C SER A 119 -23.17 -0.19 -16.65
N SER A 120 -23.35 0.85 -15.83
CA SER A 120 -22.33 1.88 -15.62
C SER A 120 -22.01 2.02 -14.13
N GLN A 121 -20.72 2.16 -13.84
CA GLN A 121 -20.20 2.37 -12.50
C GLN A 121 -19.25 3.57 -12.47
N ASN A 122 -19.32 4.32 -11.38
CA ASN A 122 -18.50 5.52 -11.19
C ASN A 122 -17.24 5.20 -10.40
N MET A 123 -16.09 5.50 -10.98
CA MET A 123 -14.82 5.56 -10.26
C MET A 123 -14.49 7.02 -9.92
N ASN A 124 -14.49 7.34 -8.63
CA ASN A 124 -14.16 8.68 -8.14
C ASN A 124 -12.70 8.75 -7.69
N ILE A 125 -11.89 9.57 -8.36
CA ILE A 125 -10.49 9.83 -8.01
C ILE A 125 -10.41 11.16 -7.26
N TYR A 126 -10.02 11.10 -5.99
CA TYR A 126 -9.83 12.25 -5.11
C TYR A 126 -8.38 12.72 -5.21
N LEU A 127 -8.16 14.03 -5.30
CA LEU A 127 -6.87 14.64 -5.55
C LEU A 127 -6.60 15.78 -4.58
N ASN A 128 -5.49 15.68 -3.85
CA ASN A 128 -4.95 16.74 -3.00
C ASN A 128 -4.00 17.62 -3.80
N LYS A 129 -4.23 18.93 -3.76
CA LYS A 129 -3.34 19.94 -4.33
C LYS A 129 -2.13 20.14 -3.42
N LYS A 130 -0.92 19.93 -3.93
CA LYS A 130 0.36 20.20 -3.25
C LYS A 130 1.06 21.36 -3.94
N MET A 131 1.48 22.36 -3.15
CA MET A 131 2.26 23.48 -3.64
C MET A 131 3.73 23.24 -3.28
N HIS A 132 4.60 23.13 -4.27
CA HIS A 132 6.04 23.01 -4.04
C HIS A 132 6.71 24.37 -4.22
N LEU A 133 7.03 25.09 -3.15
CA LEU A 133 7.87 26.29 -3.25
C LEU A 133 9.31 25.87 -3.66
N PRO A 134 9.97 26.55 -4.63
CA PRO A 134 9.59 27.76 -5.37
C PRO A 134 8.86 27.53 -6.71
N LYS A 135 8.53 26.28 -7.07
CA LYS A 135 7.78 25.95 -8.29
C LYS A 135 6.33 26.43 -8.16
N LEU A 136 5.96 27.51 -8.86
CA LEU A 136 4.59 28.06 -8.97
C LEU A 136 3.58 27.11 -9.68
N LYS A 137 3.87 25.81 -9.77
CA LYS A 137 2.99 24.81 -10.37
C LYS A 137 2.42 23.90 -9.28
N PRO A 138 1.10 23.81 -9.13
CA PRO A 138 0.52 22.83 -8.23
C PRO A 138 0.76 21.41 -8.77
N ASP A 139 1.25 20.55 -7.89
CA ASP A 139 1.25 19.10 -8.08
C ASP A 139 -0.06 18.54 -7.50
N TYR A 140 -0.60 17.49 -8.10
CA TYR A 140 -1.80 16.82 -7.63
C TYR A 140 -1.43 15.39 -7.26
N LYS A 141 -1.87 14.93 -6.10
CA LYS A 141 -1.63 13.57 -5.62
C LYS A 141 -2.94 12.88 -5.29
N VAL A 142 -3.02 11.60 -5.61
CA VAL A 142 -4.24 10.80 -5.40
C VAL A 142 -4.43 10.54 -3.92
N ASP A 143 -5.57 10.97 -3.40
CA ASP A 143 -5.95 10.72 -2.02
C ASP A 143 -6.65 9.36 -1.90
N ILE A 144 -6.13 8.53 -1.01
CA ILE A 144 -6.68 7.21 -0.68
C ILE A 144 -7.21 7.14 0.75
N GLU A 145 -7.52 8.28 1.39
CA GLU A 145 -8.00 8.31 2.78
C GLU A 145 -9.16 7.35 3.04
N LYS A 146 -10.06 7.16 2.06
CA LYS A 146 -11.20 6.22 2.15
C LYS A 146 -10.78 4.74 2.22
N MET A 147 -9.55 4.42 1.81
CA MET A 147 -8.96 3.08 1.92
C MET A 147 -8.18 2.89 3.22
N LEU A 148 -8.02 3.94 4.04
CA LEU A 148 -7.17 3.92 5.22
C LEU A 148 -7.97 3.79 6.51
N VAL A 149 -7.46 3.00 7.43
CA VAL A 149 -7.89 2.91 8.82
C VAL A 149 -6.91 3.68 9.68
N LYS A 150 -7.40 4.59 10.52
CA LYS A 150 -6.56 5.41 11.40
C LYS A 150 -6.45 4.84 12.80
N ASN A 151 -5.33 5.13 13.46
CA ASN A 151 -5.08 4.82 14.86
C ASN A 151 -5.21 3.32 15.20
N LEU A 152 -4.60 2.46 14.38
CA LEU A 152 -4.49 1.04 14.73
C LEU A 152 -3.45 0.88 15.83
N THR A 153 -3.81 0.21 16.91
CA THR A 153 -2.92 -0.15 18.01
C THR A 153 -2.65 -1.64 17.98
N ILE A 154 -1.39 -2.06 17.99
CA ILE A 154 -1.00 -3.47 18.14
C ILE A 154 -0.14 -3.63 19.38
N LYS A 155 -0.52 -4.58 20.26
CA LYS A 155 0.20 -4.89 21.50
C LYS A 155 0.84 -6.27 21.39
N ILE A 156 2.13 -6.34 21.69
CA ILE A 156 2.89 -7.60 21.69
C ILE A 156 3.73 -7.70 22.98
N PRO A 157 4.13 -8.92 23.40
CA PRO A 157 5.10 -9.07 24.48
C PRO A 157 6.40 -8.31 24.19
N GLN A 158 6.99 -7.66 25.19
CA GLN A 158 8.26 -6.95 25.03
C GLN A 158 9.36 -7.91 24.56
N GLY A 159 10.12 -7.47 23.55
CA GLY A 159 11.26 -8.22 22.99
C GLY A 159 10.91 -9.11 21.80
N ASP A 160 9.62 -9.37 21.55
CA ASP A 160 9.17 -9.99 20.31
C ASP A 160 9.23 -8.97 19.15
N LYS A 161 9.45 -9.45 17.93
CA LYS A 161 9.39 -8.65 16.71
C LYS A 161 7.99 -8.68 16.11
N LEU A 162 7.44 -7.52 15.75
CA LEU A 162 6.18 -7.44 15.01
C LEU A 162 6.40 -7.56 13.50
N THR A 163 5.63 -8.44 12.85
CA THR A 163 5.46 -8.43 11.40
C THR A 163 3.99 -8.31 11.01
N ILE A 164 3.72 -7.59 9.93
CA ILE A 164 2.40 -7.51 9.29
C ILE A 164 2.56 -8.01 7.86
N ALA A 165 1.83 -9.09 7.54
CA ALA A 165 1.98 -9.80 6.26
C ALA A 165 3.43 -10.20 5.96
N GLY A 166 4.20 -10.58 7.00
CA GLY A 166 5.60 -11.00 6.88
C GLY A 166 6.62 -9.86 6.76
N ILE A 167 6.18 -8.60 6.76
CA ILE A 167 7.06 -7.43 6.75
C ILE A 167 7.30 -6.97 8.19
N GLU A 168 8.56 -6.90 8.61
CA GLU A 168 8.96 -6.40 9.93
C GLU A 168 8.59 -4.92 10.09
N ILE A 169 7.94 -4.59 11.21
CA ILE A 169 7.49 -3.24 11.53
C ILE A 169 8.52 -2.54 12.40
N THR A 170 8.87 -1.32 12.00
CA THR A 170 9.89 -0.50 12.67
C THR A 170 9.33 0.86 13.11
N ASP A 171 10.18 1.68 13.74
CA ASP A 171 9.87 3.05 14.16
C ASP A 171 9.56 4.00 12.99
N LYS A 172 9.89 3.61 11.75
CA LYS A 172 9.49 4.31 10.52
C LYS A 172 8.02 4.10 10.16
N ASP A 173 7.46 2.98 10.59
CA ASP A 173 6.12 2.52 10.19
C ASP A 173 5.06 2.86 11.25
N ALA A 174 5.45 2.87 12.53
CA ALA A 174 4.58 3.13 13.66
C ALA A 174 5.33 3.83 14.80
N ASN A 175 4.59 4.53 15.66
CA ASN A 175 5.13 4.99 16.93
C ASN A 175 5.17 3.82 17.92
N ILE A 176 6.36 3.49 18.43
CA ILE A 176 6.58 2.32 19.28
C ILE A 176 6.86 2.79 20.71
N THR A 177 6.03 2.35 21.65
CA THR A 177 6.23 2.57 23.09
C THR A 177 6.31 1.24 23.83
N THR A 178 6.73 1.26 25.10
CA THR A 178 6.77 0.06 25.94
C THR A 178 6.26 0.39 27.32
N GLU A 179 5.28 -0.38 27.80
CA GLU A 179 4.64 -0.22 29.09
C GLU A 179 4.38 -1.60 29.69
N ASN A 180 4.75 -1.83 30.95
CA ASN A 180 4.45 -3.07 31.69
C ASN A 180 4.82 -4.38 30.95
N ASN A 181 6.03 -4.47 30.38
CA ASN A 181 6.49 -5.60 29.56
C ASN A 181 5.68 -5.86 28.28
N ILE A 182 4.95 -4.85 27.80
CA ILE A 182 4.20 -4.87 26.54
C ILE A 182 4.78 -3.80 25.62
N GLN A 183 5.10 -4.18 24.40
CA GLN A 183 5.46 -3.25 23.34
C GLN A 183 4.21 -2.87 22.55
N ILE A 184 3.99 -1.57 22.36
CA ILE A 184 2.77 -1.01 21.77
C ILE A 184 3.15 -0.28 20.48
N TYR A 185 2.57 -0.70 19.37
CA TYR A 185 2.75 -0.12 18.05
C TYR A 185 1.51 0.69 17.67
N ASN A 186 1.68 2.00 17.53
CA ASN A 186 0.61 2.92 17.18
C ASN A 186 0.80 3.41 15.74
N PHE A 187 -0.05 2.92 14.84
CA PHE A 187 -0.05 3.32 13.44
C PHE A 187 -0.96 4.53 13.25
N LYS A 188 -0.43 5.60 12.63
CA LYS A 188 -1.27 6.76 12.28
C LYS A 188 -2.36 6.36 11.30
N ALA A 189 -1.99 5.60 10.26
CA ALA A 189 -2.93 4.99 9.33
C ALA A 189 -2.32 3.76 8.64
N ILE A 190 -3.19 2.83 8.24
CA ILE A 190 -2.87 1.61 7.48
C ILE A 190 -3.97 1.34 6.45
N LEU A 191 -3.66 0.68 5.33
CA LEU A 191 -4.69 0.20 4.39
C LEU A 191 -5.70 -0.70 5.10
N ASN A 192 -6.98 -0.60 4.75
CA ASN A 192 -8.00 -1.49 5.27
C ASN A 192 -7.81 -2.93 4.73
N GLY A 193 -8.32 -3.90 5.49
CA GLY A 193 -8.40 -5.30 5.08
C GLY A 193 -7.89 -6.31 6.09
N ASN A 194 -7.76 -7.55 5.64
CA ASN A 194 -7.35 -8.67 6.47
C ASN A 194 -5.83 -8.80 6.49
N TYR A 195 -5.26 -8.85 7.69
CA TYR A 195 -3.82 -9.00 7.90
C TYR A 195 -3.52 -10.23 8.74
N LYS A 196 -2.50 -10.99 8.31
CA LYS A 196 -1.76 -11.87 9.22
C LYS A 196 -0.79 -10.99 10.02
N ILE A 197 -1.07 -10.88 11.31
CA ILE A 197 -0.22 -10.17 12.26
C ILE A 197 0.50 -11.23 13.08
N THR A 198 1.82 -11.15 13.09
CA THR A 198 2.67 -12.09 13.78
C THR A 198 3.59 -11.33 14.72
N CYS A 199 3.72 -11.79 15.97
CA CYS A 199 4.85 -11.42 16.81
C CYS A 199 5.72 -12.65 17.04
N GLU A 200 7.03 -12.51 16.94
CA GLU A 200 7.93 -13.65 17.07
C GLU A 200 9.24 -13.30 17.78
N ASN A 201 9.79 -14.30 18.46
CA ASN A 201 11.15 -14.29 18.98
C ASN A 201 11.94 -15.44 18.36
N GLU A 202 13.11 -15.73 18.93
CA GLU A 202 14.00 -16.77 18.41
C GLU A 202 13.32 -18.14 18.29
N TYR A 203 12.36 -18.46 19.17
CA TYR A 203 11.78 -19.80 19.30
C TYR A 203 10.33 -19.89 18.86
N CYS A 204 9.53 -18.89 19.24
CA CYS A 204 8.09 -18.95 19.16
C CYS A 204 7.53 -17.77 18.36
N ALA A 205 6.33 -17.98 17.83
CA ALA A 205 5.51 -16.97 17.21
C ALA A 205 4.12 -16.96 17.83
N LYS A 206 3.47 -15.81 17.85
CA LYS A 206 2.03 -15.66 18.05
C LYS A 206 1.45 -15.10 16.77
N ASN A 207 0.35 -15.67 16.32
CA ASN A 207 -0.27 -15.30 15.06
C ASN A 207 -1.72 -14.92 15.30
N THR A 208 -2.20 -13.90 14.61
CA THR A 208 -3.62 -13.57 14.54
C THR A 208 -3.99 -13.09 13.14
N LEU A 209 -5.23 -13.36 12.74
CA LEU A 209 -5.83 -12.78 11.55
C LEU A 209 -6.73 -11.65 11.99
N ALA A 210 -6.36 -10.41 11.65
CA ALA A 210 -7.11 -9.22 12.03
C ALA A 210 -7.77 -8.60 10.80
N ASN A 211 -9.08 -8.37 10.86
CA ASN A 211 -9.81 -7.58 9.87
C ASN A 211 -9.78 -6.10 10.26
N VAL A 212 -8.80 -5.36 9.74
CA VAL A 212 -8.56 -3.94 10.04
C VAL A 212 -9.47 -3.08 9.17
N ILE A 213 -10.62 -2.67 9.71
CA ILE A 213 -11.64 -1.91 8.98
C ILE A 213 -12.19 -0.68 9.72
N LYS A 214 -11.94 -0.57 11.03
CA LYS A 214 -12.49 0.50 11.88
C LYS A 214 -11.38 1.34 12.47
N LYS A 215 -11.64 2.64 12.58
CA LYS A 215 -10.78 3.59 13.31
C LYS A 215 -10.61 3.15 14.77
N ASP A 216 -9.46 3.46 15.36
CA ASP A 216 -9.18 3.26 16.79
C ASP A 216 -9.25 1.77 17.20
N MET A 217 -8.93 0.87 16.27
CA MET A 217 -8.94 -0.58 16.50
C MET A 217 -7.69 -1.02 17.28
N GLU A 218 -7.87 -2.01 18.15
CA GLU A 218 -6.78 -2.61 18.92
C GLU A 218 -6.65 -4.10 18.59
N VAL A 219 -5.42 -4.57 18.42
CA VAL A 219 -5.07 -5.99 18.30
C VAL A 219 -4.07 -6.34 19.40
N ASP A 220 -4.47 -7.21 20.33
CA ASP A 220 -3.65 -7.61 21.48
C ASP A 220 -3.18 -9.06 21.33
N LEU A 221 -1.90 -9.27 21.02
CA LEU A 221 -1.28 -10.58 20.95
C LEU A 221 -0.69 -11.04 22.29
N THR A 222 -0.73 -10.23 23.35
CA THR A 222 -0.16 -10.60 24.66
C THR A 222 -0.89 -11.82 25.24
N LYS A 223 -2.19 -11.97 24.93
CA LYS A 223 -3.07 -13.06 25.38
C LYS A 223 -3.11 -14.26 24.44
N SER A 224 -2.48 -14.17 23.26
CA SER A 224 -2.46 -15.26 22.30
C SER A 224 -1.49 -16.37 22.71
N TRP A 225 -1.84 -17.61 22.34
CA TRP A 225 -0.98 -18.78 22.55
C TRP A 225 0.25 -18.74 21.64
N TYR A 226 1.37 -19.25 22.16
CA TYR A 226 2.60 -19.42 21.38
C TYR A 226 2.51 -20.67 20.50
N THR A 227 2.98 -20.53 19.27
CA THR A 227 3.31 -21.63 18.36
C THR A 227 4.81 -21.63 18.10
N ALA A 228 5.37 -22.72 17.56
CA ALA A 228 6.72 -22.67 17.00
C ALA A 228 6.75 -21.63 15.87
N ASN A 229 7.83 -20.85 15.76
CA ASN A 229 8.03 -19.99 14.59
C ASN A 229 8.38 -20.83 13.34
N ASP A 230 8.47 -20.21 12.17
CA ASP A 230 8.68 -20.93 10.91
C ASP A 230 10.00 -21.73 10.91
N ARG A 231 11.08 -21.16 11.46
CA ARG A 231 12.38 -21.83 11.61
C ARG A 231 12.29 -23.11 12.44
N TYR A 232 11.65 -23.04 13.60
CA TYR A 232 11.48 -24.20 14.47
C TYR A 232 10.46 -25.19 13.93
N THR A 233 9.41 -24.71 13.27
CA THR A 233 8.44 -25.54 12.55
C THR A 233 9.14 -26.38 11.48
N SER A 234 10.01 -25.79 10.65
CA SER A 234 10.79 -26.55 9.67
C SER A 234 11.72 -27.57 10.32
N LYS A 235 12.41 -27.22 11.42
CA LYS A 235 13.27 -28.17 12.16
C LYS A 235 12.48 -29.34 12.73
N ILE A 236 11.32 -29.08 13.35
CA ILE A 236 10.44 -30.11 13.90
C ILE A 236 9.93 -31.00 12.78
N THR A 237 9.39 -30.43 11.70
CA THR A 237 8.87 -31.19 10.56
C THR A 237 9.96 -32.05 9.92
N ASN A 238 11.13 -31.50 9.63
CA ASN A 238 12.24 -32.28 9.06
C ASN A 238 12.68 -33.42 9.99
N SER A 239 12.78 -33.16 11.29
CA SER A 239 13.15 -34.19 12.27
C SER A 239 12.11 -35.31 12.36
N VAL A 240 10.82 -34.96 12.33
CA VAL A 240 9.71 -35.93 12.33
C VAL A 240 9.68 -36.72 11.03
N THR A 241 9.85 -36.07 9.87
CA THR A 241 9.93 -36.74 8.57
C THR A 241 11.11 -37.70 8.52
N ASP A 242 12.29 -37.29 8.99
CA ASP A 242 13.47 -38.14 9.06
C ASP A 242 13.25 -39.34 9.98
N PHE A 243 12.63 -39.12 11.15
CA PHE A 243 12.27 -40.20 12.06
C PHE A 243 11.32 -41.21 11.41
N ILE A 244 10.25 -40.72 10.77
CA ILE A 244 9.26 -41.55 10.07
C ILE A 244 9.93 -42.36 8.95
N ASN A 245 10.78 -41.73 8.14
CA ASN A 245 11.50 -42.39 7.05
C ASN A 245 12.44 -43.49 7.56
N LYS A 246 13.17 -43.22 8.65
CA LYS A 246 14.04 -44.21 9.30
C LYS A 246 13.22 -45.35 9.89
N TYR A 247 12.07 -45.05 10.51
CA TYR A 247 11.14 -46.05 11.04
C TYR A 247 10.63 -46.99 9.95
N TYR A 248 10.07 -46.46 8.87
CA TYR A 248 9.58 -47.27 7.75
C TYR A 248 10.69 -48.08 7.09
N SER A 249 11.88 -47.50 6.91
CA SER A 249 13.03 -48.21 6.33
C SER A 249 13.49 -49.36 7.23
N ALA A 250 13.57 -49.15 8.54
CA ALA A 250 13.96 -50.18 9.50
C ALA A 250 12.92 -51.32 9.56
N ALA A 251 11.63 -50.98 9.60
CA ALA A 251 10.54 -51.94 9.60
C ALA A 251 10.51 -52.78 8.30
N ARG A 252 10.63 -52.14 7.12
CA ARG A 252 10.62 -52.82 5.82
C ARG A 252 11.84 -53.72 5.63
N ASN A 253 13.03 -53.25 6.01
CA ASN A 253 14.28 -53.97 5.78
C ASN A 253 14.64 -54.93 6.93
N ARG A 254 13.79 -55.05 7.97
CA ARG A 254 14.06 -55.81 9.21
C ARG A 254 15.45 -55.50 9.81
N SER A 255 15.90 -54.25 9.66
CA SER A 255 17.25 -53.83 10.05
C SER A 255 17.33 -53.73 11.57
N LYS A 256 18.10 -54.63 12.21
CA LYS A 256 18.30 -54.67 13.67
C LYS A 256 19.28 -53.61 14.21
N SER A 257 19.77 -52.71 13.34
CA SER A 257 20.90 -51.83 13.66
C SER A 257 20.53 -50.65 14.55
N ASP A 258 19.26 -50.24 14.62
CA ASP A 258 18.85 -49.06 15.38
C ASP A 258 17.98 -49.43 16.60
N LYS A 259 18.63 -49.84 17.69
CA LYS A 259 17.99 -50.40 18.91
C LYS A 259 16.93 -49.48 19.54
N LYS A 260 17.07 -48.15 19.41
CA LYS A 260 16.09 -47.19 19.96
C LYS A 260 14.80 -47.13 19.14
N LEU A 261 14.92 -47.28 17.82
CA LEU A 261 13.78 -47.36 16.90
C LEU A 261 13.05 -48.71 17.03
N MET A 262 13.80 -49.79 17.24
CA MET A 262 13.21 -51.12 17.50
C MET A 262 12.40 -51.18 18.80
N ALA A 263 12.76 -50.41 19.83
CA ALA A 263 11.97 -50.33 21.07
C ALA A 263 10.55 -49.74 20.86
N PHE A 264 10.36 -48.90 19.83
CA PHE A 264 9.03 -48.42 19.42
C PHE A 264 8.27 -49.45 18.55
N ILE A 265 9.00 -50.24 17.75
CA ILE A 265 8.45 -51.29 16.86
C ILE A 265 8.05 -52.55 17.66
N ASP A 266 8.73 -52.83 18.77
CA ASP A 266 8.50 -54.01 19.62
C ASP A 266 7.32 -53.83 20.62
N ASP A 267 6.60 -52.71 20.56
CA ASP A 267 5.32 -52.59 21.25
C ASP A 267 4.27 -53.51 20.58
N LYS A 268 3.92 -54.60 21.27
CA LYS A 268 2.95 -55.62 20.83
C LYS A 268 1.60 -55.04 20.40
N LYS A 269 1.20 -53.84 20.84
CA LYS A 269 -0.06 -53.19 20.42
C LYS A 269 0.05 -52.58 19.01
N LEU A 270 1.20 -52.04 18.64
CA LEU A 270 1.46 -51.42 17.32
C LEU A 270 1.67 -52.48 16.22
N GLN A 271 2.27 -53.63 16.54
CA GLN A 271 2.45 -54.71 15.56
C GLN A 271 1.13 -55.28 15.02
N LYS A 272 0.08 -55.36 15.85
CA LYS A 272 -1.25 -55.87 15.47
C LYS A 272 -2.05 -54.92 14.56
N SER A 273 -1.72 -53.63 14.55
CA SER A 273 -2.43 -52.60 13.79
C SER A 273 -1.82 -52.38 12.40
N VAL A 274 -0.50 -52.56 12.25
CA VAL A 274 0.19 -52.46 10.96
C VAL A 274 0.02 -53.71 10.09
N SER A 275 -0.16 -54.89 10.68
CA SER A 275 -0.37 -56.16 9.95
C SER A 275 -1.80 -56.35 9.39
N LYS A 276 -2.64 -55.33 9.42
CA LYS A 276 -4.04 -55.35 8.95
C LYS A 276 -4.28 -54.52 7.67
N GLN A 277 -3.23 -54.00 7.04
CA GLN A 277 -3.24 -53.50 5.66
C GLN A 277 -2.52 -54.48 4.76
#